data_AF-A0A965IR95-F1
#
_entry.id   AF-A0A965IR95-F1
#
_cell.length_a   1.000
_cell.length_b   1.000
_cell.length_c   1.000
_cell.angle_alpha   90.00
_cell.angle_beta   90.00
_cell.angle_gamma   90.00
#
_symmetry.space_group_name_H-M   'P 1'
#
loop_
_entity.id
_entity.type
_entity.pdbx_description
1 polymer ?
#
loop_
_entity_poly.entity_id
_entity_poly.type
_entity_poly.pdbx_seq_one_letter_code
_entity_poly.pdbx_strand_id
1 'polypeptide(L)' 'MSKKVTFDENKNEVFFIEKYDRLPIQSVLYLRCYNKITNKEWIKIHDELNKFKYKEMVVHKDSLQYTRFH' A
#
# COMPACT_ATOMS: atom_id res chain seq x y z
N MET A 1 -32.88 3.86 14.12
CA MET A 1 -33.17 4.74 12.96
C MET A 1 -31.96 4.77 12.06
N SER A 2 -32.09 4.36 10.80
CA SER A 2 -31.01 4.47 9.80
C SER A 2 -31.00 5.88 9.23
N LYS A 3 -29.84 6.56 9.25
CA LYS A 3 -29.68 7.86 8.60
C LYS A 3 -29.57 7.63 7.08
N LYS A 4 -30.43 8.29 6.31
CA LYS A 4 -30.39 8.24 4.85
C LYS A 4 -29.42 9.31 4.35
N VAL A 5 -28.32 8.89 3.72
CA VAL A 5 -27.34 9.79 3.09
C VAL A 5 -27.77 10.03 1.64
N THR A 6 -27.74 11.29 1.21
CA THR A 6 -28.04 11.72 -0.17
C THR A 6 -26.96 12.70 -0.63
N PHE A 7 -26.53 12.56 -1.89
CA PHE A 7 -25.53 13.44 -2.50
C PHE A 7 -26.21 14.40 -3.48
N ASP A 8 -25.78 15.65 -3.48
CA ASP A 8 -26.24 16.68 -4.42
C ASP A 8 -25.16 16.91 -5.48
N GLU A 9 -25.36 16.34 -6.65
CA GLU A 9 -24.39 16.38 -7.76
C GLU A 9 -24.23 17.78 -8.36
N ASN A 10 -25.14 18.71 -8.07
CA ASN A 10 -25.06 20.10 -8.55
C ASN A 10 -24.04 20.94 -7.77
N LYS A 11 -23.52 20.43 -6.65
CA LYS A 11 -22.49 21.08 -5.83
C LYS A 11 -21.07 20.57 -6.13
N ASN A 12 -20.89 19.82 -7.21
CA ASN A 12 -19.57 19.36 -7.59
C ASN A 12 -18.75 20.53 -8.14
N GLU A 13 -17.79 20.99 -7.33
CA GLU A 13 -16.82 22.00 -7.72
C GLU A 13 -15.60 21.32 -8.36
N VAL A 14 -15.19 21.82 -9.53
CA VAL A 14 -13.98 21.33 -10.22
C VAL A 14 -12.81 22.20 -9.80
N PHE A 15 -11.88 21.61 -9.05
CA PHE A 15 -10.64 22.28 -8.66
C PHE A 15 -9.52 21.94 -9.65
N PHE A 16 -8.84 22.96 -10.13
CA PHE A 16 -7.61 22.76 -10.90
C PHE A 16 -6.47 22.49 -9.93
N ILE A 17 -5.92 21.27 -9.98
CA ILE A 17 -4.80 20.87 -9.13
C ILE A 17 -3.51 21.27 -9.83
N GLU A 18 -2.58 21.87 -9.07
CA GLU A 18 -1.25 22.20 -9.59
C GLU A 18 -0.57 20.98 -10.22
N LYS A 19 0.10 21.19 -11.35
CA LYS A 19 0.88 20.15 -12.01
C LYS A 19 2.14 19.89 -11.19
N TYR A 20 2.19 18.74 -10.54
CA TYR A 20 3.40 18.20 -9.94
C TYR A 20 3.81 16.92 -10.67
N ASP A 21 5.09 16.57 -10.55
CA ASP A 21 5.60 15.34 -11.11
C ASP A 21 5.02 14.12 -10.37
N ARG A 22 4.25 13.31 -11.11
CA ARG A 22 3.63 12.08 -10.62
C ARG A 22 4.41 10.85 -11.02
N LEU A 23 5.68 11.00 -11.43
CA LEU A 23 6.54 9.87 -11.72
C LEU A 23 6.45 8.88 -10.54
N PRO A 24 6.13 7.61 -10.83
CA PRO A 24 5.99 6.63 -9.77
C PRO A 24 7.31 6.53 -9.04
N ILE A 25 7.25 6.65 -7.71
CA ILE A 25 8.33 6.24 -6.83
C ILE A 25 8.71 4.82 -7.28
N GLN A 26 10.02 4.52 -7.36
CA GLN A 26 10.54 3.17 -7.63
C GLN A 26 10.19 2.21 -6.48
N SER A 27 8.89 2.01 -6.27
CA SER A 27 8.34 1.08 -5.31
C SER A 27 8.59 -0.33 -5.82
N VAL A 28 8.77 -1.25 -4.89
CA VAL A 28 8.95 -2.66 -5.23
C VAL A 28 7.78 -3.18 -6.07
N LEU A 29 6.55 -2.75 -5.78
CA LEU A 29 5.37 -3.13 -6.56
C LEU A 29 5.46 -2.64 -8.00
N TYR A 30 5.87 -1.39 -8.21
CA TYR A 30 6.15 -0.88 -9.56
C TYR A 30 7.22 -1.72 -10.25
N LEU A 31 8.35 -1.97 -9.59
CA LEU A 31 9.42 -2.77 -10.17
C LEU A 31 8.94 -4.19 -10.54
N ARG A 32 8.09 -4.80 -9.71
CA ARG A 32 7.51 -6.12 -9.98
C ARG A 32 6.55 -6.11 -11.16
N CYS A 33 5.58 -5.19 -11.18
CA CYS A 33 4.55 -5.11 -12.22
C CYS A 33 5.15 -4.86 -13.62
N TYR A 34 6.27 -4.16 -13.68
CA TYR A 34 6.96 -3.87 -14.93
C TYR A 34 8.14 -4.83 -15.21
N ASN A 35 8.19 -5.98 -14.54
CA ASN A 35 9.23 -7.01 -14.71
C ASN A 35 10.68 -6.48 -14.57
N LYS A 36 10.87 -5.42 -13.78
CA LYS A 36 12.16 -4.79 -13.50
C LYS A 36 12.92 -5.45 -12.35
N ILE A 37 12.30 -6.41 -11.66
CA ILE A 37 12.96 -7.30 -10.70
C ILE A 37 12.69 -8.76 -11.06
N THR A 38 13.71 -9.57 -10.87
CA THR A 38 13.67 -11.01 -11.08
C THR A 38 12.83 -11.71 -9.99
N ASN A 39 12.42 -12.96 -10.26
CA ASN A 39 11.77 -13.77 -9.25
C ASN A 39 12.66 -14.00 -8.02
N LYS A 40 13.99 -14.10 -8.20
CA LYS A 40 14.94 -14.26 -7.09
C LYS A 40 14.98 -13.03 -6.20
N GLU A 41 15.01 -11.83 -6.79
CA GLU A 41 14.94 -10.58 -6.03
C GLU A 41 13.60 -10.42 -5.32
N TRP A 42 12.50 -10.80 -5.97
CA TRP A 42 11.17 -10.79 -5.37
C TRP A 42 11.07 -11.69 -4.14
N ILE A 43 11.59 -12.92 -4.22
CA ILE A 43 11.67 -13.84 -3.07
C ILE A 43 12.51 -13.24 -1.95
N LYS A 44 13.69 -12.69 -2.28
CA LYS A 44 14.58 -12.06 -1.29
C LYS A 44 13.87 -10.92 -0.54
N ILE A 45 13.10 -10.09 -1.23
CA ILE A 45 12.35 -8.99 -0.61
C ILE A 45 11.29 -9.53 0.36
N HIS A 46 10.61 -10.62 0.02
CA HIS A 46 9.67 -11.27 0.94
C HIS A 46 10.36 -11.83 2.18
N ASP A 47 11.51 -12.47 2.02
CA ASP A 47 12.30 -12.98 3.16
C ASP A 47 12.74 -11.86 4.10
N GLU A 48 13.21 -10.73 3.55
CA GLU A 48 13.58 -9.55 4.32
C GLU A 48 12.37 -8.94 5.05
N LEU A 49 11.23 -8.85 4.37
CA LEU A 49 9.99 -8.36 4.98
C LEU A 49 9.50 -9.28 6.10
N ASN A 50 9.60 -10.59 5.92
CA ASN A 50 9.26 -11.56 6.97
C ASN A 50 10.19 -11.44 8.17
N LYS A 51 11.51 -11.26 7.96
CA LYS A 51 12.48 -11.01 9.03
C LYS A 51 12.15 -9.73 9.80
N PHE A 52 11.88 -8.64 9.09
CA PHE A 52 11.48 -7.37 9.70
C PHE A 52 10.21 -7.53 10.56
N LYS A 53 9.16 -8.17 10.00
CA LYS A 53 7.89 -8.40 10.71
C LYS A 53 8.06 -9.22 11.98
N TYR A 54 8.98 -10.18 11.97
CA TYR A 54 9.21 -11.04 13.12
C TYR A 54 10.10 -10.39 14.18
N LYS A 55 11.12 -9.62 13.78
CA LYS A 55 12.18 -9.14 14.68
C LYS A 55 12.03 -7.69 15.12
N GLU A 56 11.49 -6.84 14.27
CA GLU A 56 11.58 -5.38 14.43
C GLU A 56 10.21 -4.71 14.49
N MET A 57 9.21 -5.23 13.76
CA MET A 57 7.87 -4.64 13.73
C MET A 57 7.16 -4.84 15.07
N VAL A 58 6.91 -3.75 15.79
CA VAL A 58 6.13 -3.77 17.03
C VAL A 58 4.67 -4.06 16.70
N VAL A 59 4.14 -5.15 17.24
CA VAL A 59 2.75 -5.57 17.08
C VAL A 59 2.13 -5.78 18.45
N HIS A 60 0.88 -5.35 18.61
CA HIS A 60 0.13 -5.63 19.83
C HIS A 60 -0.01 -7.14 20.03
N LYS A 61 0.15 -7.63 21.27
CA LYS A 61 0.15 -9.07 21.60
C LYS A 61 -1.08 -9.80 21.05
N ASP A 62 -2.26 -9.19 21.14
CA ASP A 62 -3.53 -9.78 20.70
C ASP A 62 -3.70 -9.75 19.17
N SER A 63 -2.79 -9.08 18.47
CA SER A 63 -2.78 -8.93 17.02
C SER A 63 -1.65 -9.70 16.34
N LEU A 64 -0.80 -10.41 17.08
CA LEU A 64 0.33 -11.17 16.52
C LEU A 64 -0.12 -12.14 15.42
N GLN A 65 -1.25 -12.83 15.63
CA GLN A 65 -1.83 -13.77 14.67
C GLN A 65 -2.26 -13.14 13.34
N TYR A 66 -2.46 -11.82 13.30
CA TYR A 66 -2.81 -11.08 12.07
C TYR A 66 -1.58 -10.59 11.30
N THR A 67 -0.37 -10.84 11.80
CA THR A 67 0.86 -10.53 11.08
C THR A 67 0.95 -11.39 9.83
N ARG A 68 0.74 -10.76 8.66
CA ARG A 68 0.80 -11.46 7.37
C ARG A 68 2.25 -11.70 6.95
N PHE A 69 2.71 -12.93 7.10
CA PHE A 69 3.94 -13.42 6.47
C PHE A 69 3.69 -13.80 5.00
N HIS A 70 4.76 -13.83 4.22
CA HIS A 70 4.77 -14.23 2.81
C HIS A 70 5.37 -15.61 2.65
#